data_AF-A0AA36G467-F1
#
_entry.id   AF-A0AA36G467-F1
#
_cell.length_a   1.000
_cell.length_b   1.000
_cell.length_c   1.000
_cell.angle_alpha   90.00
_cell.angle_beta   90.00
_cell.angle_gamma   90.00
#
_symmetry.space_group_name_H-M   'P 1'
#
loop_
_entity.id
_entity.type
_entity.pdbx_description
1 polymer ?
#
loop_
_entity_poly.entity_id
_entity_poly.type
_entity_poly.pdbx_seq_one_letter_code
_entity_poly.pdbx_strand_id
1 'polypeptide(L)'
;MPKSKKKQENQAFAKKKIKVGKVLKKTAATDATFTTRKISMISQLAGQAQGSSVALSHRGLTIKELCRRLGDGDRNSRKEAATGLKQLLTAHPDLIKTELATYLPALARTIDKTKTYQGRCELKLLITKICTLPQDIMNPHFALLIAHTLRALANMANDVRMLGASILKICILSYPELCRGCEEIYPSVVRFLASHSPPWNFPGFLEFIAHFIQLYTAKEEKKVELITATLDFRQKQISRFIDLTPSGDPFTLSVVGDLHERQISPLDKKEMLLALLEGISVVMQTAVADINFKQTVSQRSTEGNLKGSLSTICQHLAEAIGKHAKAGRSIEEFEKHMELWQRIATLIAKKDARRPAK
;
A
#
# COMPACT_ATOMS: atom_id res chain seq x y z
N MET A 1 -27.58 96.16 14.88
CA MET A 1 -26.96 96.62 13.61
C MET A 1 -25.57 96.01 13.47
N PRO A 2 -25.13 95.59 12.27
CA PRO A 2 -24.03 94.62 12.09
C PRO A 2 -22.73 95.24 11.56
N LYS A 3 -21.54 94.89 12.12
CA LYS A 3 -20.19 94.95 11.49
C LYS A 3 -19.29 93.99 12.29
N SER A 4 -18.55 93.00 11.78
CA SER A 4 -17.87 92.85 10.49
C SER A 4 -17.63 91.35 10.17
N LYS A 5 -18.01 90.90 8.97
CA LYS A 5 -17.44 89.70 8.32
C LYS A 5 -16.55 90.19 7.18
N LYS A 6 -15.30 90.56 7.50
CA LYS A 6 -14.27 90.91 6.50
C LYS A 6 -12.94 90.29 6.93
N LYS A 7 -12.82 88.96 6.88
CA LYS A 7 -11.51 88.29 7.03
C LYS A 7 -11.42 86.87 6.44
N GLN A 8 -12.30 86.49 5.52
CA GLN A 8 -12.34 85.13 4.98
C GLN A 8 -12.06 85.06 3.46
N GLU A 9 -11.68 86.16 2.82
CA GLU A 9 -11.49 86.21 1.37
C GLU A 9 -10.03 86.07 0.90
N ASN A 10 -9.04 86.16 1.80
CA ASN A 10 -7.61 86.13 1.44
C ASN A 10 -6.78 85.00 2.07
N GLN A 11 -7.35 83.80 2.29
CA GLN A 11 -6.60 82.63 2.75
C GLN A 11 -6.13 81.68 1.63
N ALA A 12 -6.56 81.90 0.38
CA ALA A 12 -6.22 81.04 -0.76
C ALA A 12 -4.71 81.02 -1.10
N PHE A 13 -3.94 82.03 -0.67
CA PHE A 13 -2.51 82.17 -0.96
C PHE A 13 -1.66 82.39 0.30
N ALA A 14 -1.96 81.70 1.39
CA ALA A 14 -1.17 81.78 2.62
C ALA A 14 0.23 81.17 2.39
N LYS A 15 1.23 82.01 2.07
CA LYS A 15 2.64 81.62 2.01
C LYS A 15 3.09 81.17 3.39
N LYS A 16 3.44 79.89 3.53
CA LYS A 16 3.95 79.33 4.78
C LYS A 16 5.31 79.98 5.10
N LYS A 17 5.47 80.51 6.32
CA LYS A 17 6.75 81.08 6.77
C LYS A 17 7.87 80.04 6.62
N ILE A 18 8.94 80.42 5.92
CA ILE A 18 10.12 79.58 5.69
C ILE A 18 10.83 79.43 7.03
N LYS A 19 11.01 78.18 7.47
CA LYS A 19 11.82 77.87 8.66
C LYS A 19 13.22 77.52 8.18
N VAL A 20 14.22 78.29 8.62
CA VAL A 20 15.63 78.06 8.32
C VAL A 20 16.03 76.63 8.72
N GLY A 21 16.82 75.97 7.87
CA GLY A 21 17.29 74.58 8.07
C GLY A 21 16.34 73.46 7.60
N LYS A 22 15.13 73.75 7.11
CA LYS A 22 14.21 72.74 6.54
C LYS A 22 14.11 72.86 5.02
N VAL A 23 14.15 71.73 4.32
CA VAL A 23 14.03 71.68 2.85
C VAL A 23 12.70 72.29 2.40
N LEU A 24 12.79 73.26 1.48
CA LEU A 24 11.66 74.02 0.98
C LEU A 24 10.76 73.14 0.10
N LYS A 25 9.51 72.89 0.52
CA LYS A 25 8.54 72.16 -0.29
C LYS A 25 8.01 73.07 -1.39
N LYS A 26 8.19 72.70 -2.66
CA LYS A 26 7.63 73.41 -3.82
C LYS A 26 6.10 73.25 -3.79
N THR A 27 5.37 74.36 -3.82
CA THR A 27 3.90 74.41 -3.68
C THR A 27 3.12 74.07 -4.95
N ALA A 28 3.79 74.00 -6.10
CA ALA A 28 3.18 73.74 -7.42
C ALA A 28 3.92 72.64 -8.20
N ALA A 29 4.52 71.67 -7.50
CA ALA A 29 5.19 70.54 -8.14
C ALA A 29 4.26 69.32 -8.12
N THR A 30 3.95 68.79 -9.29
CA THR A 30 3.24 67.51 -9.42
C THR A 30 4.18 66.39 -8.99
N ASP A 31 3.80 65.64 -7.96
CA ASP A 31 4.56 64.48 -7.49
C ASP A 31 4.31 63.30 -8.43
N ALA A 32 5.34 62.90 -9.19
CA ALA A 32 5.30 61.76 -10.11
C ALA A 32 5.77 60.45 -9.46
N THR A 33 5.98 60.42 -8.14
CA THR A 33 6.38 59.20 -7.44
C THR A 33 5.17 58.32 -7.16
N PHE A 34 4.89 57.39 -8.07
CA PHE A 34 3.89 56.34 -7.85
C PHE A 34 4.56 54.99 -7.60
N THR A 35 4.01 54.20 -6.69
CA THR A 35 4.44 52.82 -6.44
C THR A 35 3.37 51.88 -6.94
N THR A 36 3.71 51.03 -7.91
CA THR A 36 2.81 50.01 -8.44
C THR A 36 3.13 48.67 -7.79
N ARG A 37 2.12 48.03 -7.19
CA ARG A 37 2.23 46.67 -6.67
C ARG A 37 1.60 45.71 -7.67
N LYS A 38 2.38 44.74 -8.14
CA LYS A 38 1.89 43.67 -9.01
C LYS A 38 1.02 42.71 -8.20
N ILE A 39 -0.25 42.58 -8.57
CA ILE A 39 -1.13 41.53 -8.03
C ILE A 39 -0.81 40.25 -8.81
N SER A 40 -0.12 39.32 -8.16
CA SER A 40 0.10 37.99 -8.72
C SER A 40 -1.07 37.10 -8.32
N MET A 41 -1.99 36.83 -9.25
CA MET A 41 -3.03 35.84 -9.02
C MET A 41 -2.43 34.43 -9.07
N ILE A 42 -2.74 33.62 -8.06
CA ILE A 42 -2.49 32.17 -8.13
C ILE A 42 -3.42 31.66 -9.23
N SER A 43 -2.85 31.01 -10.25
CA SER A 43 -3.59 30.41 -11.34
C SER A 43 -4.63 29.42 -10.79
N GLN A 44 -5.84 29.87 -10.54
CA GLN A 44 -6.91 29.03 -9.99
C GLN A 44 -7.74 28.37 -11.09
N LEU A 45 -7.57 28.73 -12.37
CA LEU A 45 -8.47 28.31 -13.46
C LEU A 45 -7.81 28.21 -14.86
N ALA A 46 -6.48 28.02 -14.99
CA ALA A 46 -5.85 27.84 -16.31
C ALA A 46 -6.10 26.48 -16.99
N GLY A 47 -7.08 25.70 -16.53
CA GLY A 47 -7.35 24.33 -17.00
C GLY A 47 -8.30 24.18 -18.17
N GLN A 48 -8.88 25.27 -18.71
CA GLN A 48 -9.80 25.22 -19.86
C GLN A 48 -9.19 25.75 -21.17
N ALA A 49 -7.90 26.07 -21.18
CA ALA A 49 -7.20 26.34 -22.43
C ALA A 49 -6.97 25.01 -23.17
N GLN A 50 -7.84 24.74 -24.14
CA GLN A 50 -7.65 23.71 -25.15
C GLN A 50 -6.22 23.83 -25.72
N GLY A 51 -5.37 22.82 -25.47
CA GLY A 51 -4.03 22.77 -26.04
C GLY A 51 -2.91 22.27 -25.12
N SER A 52 -3.15 22.02 -23.83
CA SER A 52 -2.12 21.37 -23.01
C SER A 52 -2.09 19.87 -23.28
N SER A 53 -0.92 19.35 -23.68
CA SER A 53 -0.63 17.92 -23.89
C SER A 53 -0.71 17.06 -22.61
N VAL A 54 -1.13 17.65 -21.50
CA VAL A 54 -1.18 17.02 -20.17
C VAL A 54 -2.57 16.46 -19.93
N ALA A 55 -2.65 15.14 -19.69
CA ALA A 55 -3.91 14.48 -19.36
C ALA A 55 -4.51 15.04 -18.07
N LEU A 56 -5.76 15.53 -18.15
CA LEU A 56 -6.49 16.11 -17.02
C LEU A 56 -7.60 15.17 -16.57
N SER A 57 -7.83 15.10 -15.26
CA SER A 57 -9.04 14.46 -14.71
C SER A 57 -10.31 15.23 -15.10
N HIS A 58 -11.48 14.63 -14.91
CA HIS A 58 -12.77 15.27 -15.22
C HIS A 58 -13.00 16.61 -14.49
N ARG A 59 -12.28 16.85 -13.38
CA ARG A 59 -12.28 18.14 -12.65
C ARG A 59 -11.16 19.09 -13.06
N GLY A 60 -10.46 18.81 -14.16
CA GLY A 60 -9.35 19.62 -14.67
C GLY A 60 -8.06 19.50 -13.86
N LEU A 61 -7.89 18.46 -13.02
CA LEU A 61 -6.70 18.29 -12.19
C LEU A 61 -5.69 17.35 -12.85
N THR A 62 -4.42 17.73 -12.78
CA THR A 62 -3.26 16.93 -13.20
C THR A 62 -2.94 15.82 -12.18
N ILE A 63 -2.14 14.82 -12.59
CA ILE A 63 -1.65 13.75 -11.67
C ILE A 63 -0.97 14.36 -10.44
N LYS A 64 -0.08 15.35 -10.64
CA LYS A 64 0.66 15.98 -9.53
C LYS A 64 -0.27 16.68 -8.53
N GLU A 65 -1.31 17.36 -9.01
CA GLU A 65 -2.31 18.00 -8.14
C GLU A 65 -3.15 16.97 -7.38
N LEU A 66 -3.52 15.86 -8.03
CA LEU A 66 -4.21 14.75 -7.38
C LEU A 66 -3.32 14.11 -6.30
N CYS A 67 -2.03 13.92 -6.57
CA CYS A 67 -1.06 13.42 -5.59
C CYS A 67 -0.91 14.35 -4.39
N ARG A 68 -0.94 15.67 -4.60
CA ARG A 68 -0.96 16.65 -3.51
C ARG A 68 -2.21 16.48 -2.64
N ARG A 69 -3.39 16.39 -3.27
CA ARG A 69 -4.67 16.20 -2.57
C ARG A 69 -4.78 14.86 -1.83
N LEU A 70 -4.12 13.81 -2.33
CA LEU A 70 -3.99 12.53 -1.61
C LEU A 70 -3.21 12.67 -0.29
N GLY A 71 -2.28 13.62 -0.23
CA GLY A 71 -1.49 13.92 0.96
C GLY A 71 -2.22 14.80 1.99
N ASP A 72 -3.27 15.53 1.57
CA ASP A 72 -3.96 16.49 2.41
C ASP A 72 -4.72 15.84 3.59
N GLY A 73 -4.93 16.62 4.65
CA GLY A 73 -5.58 16.16 5.89
C GLY A 73 -7.06 15.82 5.73
N ASP A 74 -7.75 16.39 4.74
CA ASP A 74 -9.18 16.18 4.54
C ASP A 74 -9.52 14.80 3.95
N ARG A 75 -10.47 14.11 4.58
CA ARG A 75 -10.90 12.75 4.20
C ARG A 75 -11.65 12.75 2.87
N ASN A 76 -12.44 13.78 2.60
CA ASN A 76 -13.21 13.89 1.36
C ASN A 76 -12.30 14.21 0.19
N SER A 77 -11.40 15.18 0.35
CA SER A 77 -10.36 15.51 -0.64
C SER A 77 -9.54 14.28 -1.05
N ARG A 78 -9.09 13.45 -0.09
CA ARG A 78 -8.35 12.21 -0.41
C ARG A 78 -9.18 11.20 -1.21
N LYS A 79 -10.44 11.01 -0.84
CA LYS A 79 -11.34 10.10 -1.57
C LYS A 79 -11.56 10.60 -2.99
N GLU A 80 -11.88 11.87 -3.16
CA GLU A 80 -12.09 12.47 -4.48
C GLU A 80 -10.81 12.43 -5.33
N ALA A 81 -9.65 12.66 -4.73
CA ALA A 81 -8.37 12.54 -5.42
C ALA A 81 -8.07 11.09 -5.86
N ALA A 82 -8.37 10.10 -5.02
CA ALA A 82 -8.22 8.69 -5.39
C ALA A 82 -9.15 8.29 -6.54
N THR A 83 -10.42 8.73 -6.51
CA THR A 83 -11.38 8.52 -7.60
C THR A 83 -10.93 9.22 -8.88
N GLY A 84 -10.47 10.48 -8.79
CA GLY A 84 -9.97 11.23 -9.94
C GLY A 84 -8.72 10.60 -10.57
N LEU A 85 -7.80 10.08 -9.74
CA LEU A 85 -6.61 9.38 -10.21
C LEU A 85 -6.98 8.07 -10.93
N LYS A 86 -7.91 7.29 -10.37
CA LYS A 86 -8.41 6.06 -11.02
C LYS A 86 -9.08 6.36 -12.36
N GLN A 87 -9.89 7.42 -12.44
CA GLN A 87 -10.53 7.84 -13.69
C GLN A 87 -9.47 8.19 -14.75
N LEU A 88 -8.47 8.99 -14.36
CA LEU A 88 -7.42 9.44 -15.27
C LEU A 88 -6.57 8.27 -15.81
N LEU A 89 -6.16 7.36 -14.94
CA LEU A 89 -5.41 6.14 -15.32
C LEU A 89 -6.28 5.13 -16.08
N THR A 90 -7.60 5.29 -16.07
CA THR A 90 -8.51 4.47 -16.89
C THR A 90 -8.73 5.06 -18.26
N ALA A 91 -8.78 6.39 -18.38
CA ALA A 91 -8.83 7.08 -19.66
C ALA A 91 -7.50 6.98 -20.42
N HIS A 92 -6.37 7.01 -19.71
CA HIS A 92 -5.03 6.97 -20.30
C HIS A 92 -4.16 5.90 -19.64
N PRO A 93 -4.25 4.63 -20.07
CA PRO A 93 -3.49 3.51 -19.50
C PRO A 93 -1.97 3.69 -19.60
N ASP A 94 -1.47 4.42 -20.60
CA ASP A 94 -0.03 4.66 -20.80
C ASP A 94 0.60 5.38 -19.61
N LEU A 95 -0.17 6.26 -18.95
CA LEU A 95 0.27 7.02 -17.77
C LEU A 95 0.55 6.12 -16.56
N ILE A 96 0.00 4.90 -16.52
CA ILE A 96 0.24 3.95 -15.43
C ILE A 96 1.73 3.58 -15.38
N LYS A 97 2.39 3.46 -16.54
CA LYS A 97 3.82 3.15 -16.60
C LYS A 97 4.66 4.42 -16.47
N THR A 98 4.32 5.46 -17.24
CA THR A 98 5.14 6.67 -17.36
C THR A 98 5.23 7.48 -16.07
N GLU A 99 4.14 7.59 -15.32
CA GLU A 99 4.04 8.44 -14.13
C GLU A 99 4.02 7.65 -12.81
N LEU A 100 4.37 6.36 -12.86
CA LEU A 100 4.31 5.46 -11.68
C LEU A 100 5.08 6.03 -10.49
N ALA A 101 6.30 6.51 -10.74
CA ALA A 101 7.16 7.11 -9.72
C ALA A 101 6.55 8.36 -9.06
N THR A 102 5.70 9.09 -9.79
CA THR A 102 5.05 10.30 -9.29
C THR A 102 3.90 9.95 -8.34
N TYR A 103 3.02 9.03 -8.75
CA TYR A 103 1.76 8.82 -8.02
C TYR A 103 1.82 7.67 -7.00
N LEU A 104 2.62 6.63 -7.22
CA LEU A 104 2.66 5.45 -6.35
C LEU A 104 3.08 5.80 -4.90
N PRO A 105 4.08 6.67 -4.66
CA PRO A 105 4.42 7.12 -3.31
C PRO A 105 3.29 7.87 -2.60
N ALA A 106 2.51 8.67 -3.34
CA ALA A 106 1.35 9.36 -2.79
C ALA A 106 0.22 8.38 -2.45
N LEU A 107 -0.01 7.41 -3.33
CA LEU A 107 -1.02 6.38 -3.17
C LEU A 107 -0.72 5.46 -1.97
N ALA A 108 0.53 4.98 -1.87
CA ALA A 108 0.95 4.08 -0.82
C ALA A 108 0.80 4.71 0.58
N ARG A 109 1.16 5.99 0.73
CA ARG A 109 0.95 6.74 2.00
C ARG A 109 -0.51 6.84 2.43
N THR A 110 -1.44 6.75 1.48
CA THR A 110 -2.89 6.88 1.72
C THR A 110 -3.55 5.58 2.18
N ILE A 111 -2.91 4.42 2.01
CA ILE A 111 -3.42 3.10 2.43
C ILE A 111 -3.83 3.10 3.91
N ASP A 112 -2.91 3.51 4.77
CA ASP A 112 -3.11 3.55 6.23
C ASP A 112 -4.08 4.66 6.70
N LYS A 113 -4.27 5.70 5.88
CA LYS A 113 -5.06 6.90 6.24
C LYS A 113 -6.53 6.80 5.83
N THR A 114 -6.90 5.81 5.03
CA THR A 114 -8.21 5.72 4.40
C THR A 114 -9.17 4.91 5.25
N LYS A 115 -10.02 5.62 6.01
CA LYS A 115 -10.99 5.01 6.93
C LYS A 115 -12.38 4.79 6.29
N THR A 116 -12.71 5.53 5.23
CA THR A 116 -14.04 5.43 4.59
C THR A 116 -14.14 4.16 3.76
N TYR A 117 -15.26 3.44 3.83
CA TYR A 117 -15.49 2.22 3.03
C TYR A 117 -15.27 2.45 1.53
N GLN A 118 -15.89 3.49 0.97
CA GLN A 118 -15.76 3.82 -0.45
C GLN A 118 -14.31 4.17 -0.83
N GLY A 119 -13.59 4.93 0.01
CA GLY A 119 -12.18 5.24 -0.23
C GLY A 119 -11.31 3.98 -0.26
N ARG A 120 -11.56 3.02 0.65
CA ARG A 120 -10.85 1.74 0.68
C ARG A 120 -11.15 0.90 -0.57
N CYS A 121 -12.41 0.85 -1.01
CA CYS A 121 -12.79 0.15 -2.24
C CYS A 121 -12.09 0.74 -3.47
N GLU A 122 -12.10 2.07 -3.60
CA GLU A 122 -11.44 2.75 -4.73
C GLU A 122 -9.94 2.54 -4.72
N LEU A 123 -9.31 2.65 -3.54
CA LEU A 123 -7.88 2.43 -3.38
C LEU A 123 -7.48 0.99 -3.72
N LYS A 124 -8.28 0.01 -3.26
CA LYS A 124 -8.08 -1.40 -3.61
C LYS A 124 -8.13 -1.61 -5.12
N LEU A 125 -9.18 -1.12 -5.78
CA LEU A 125 -9.35 -1.25 -7.23
C LEU A 125 -8.20 -0.59 -8.01
N LEU A 126 -7.77 0.59 -7.57
CA LEU A 126 -6.67 1.30 -8.19
C LEU A 126 -5.35 0.52 -8.06
N ILE A 127 -5.04 0.00 -6.87
CA ILE A 127 -3.86 -0.83 -6.65
C ILE A 127 -3.94 -2.12 -7.46
N THR A 128 -5.09 -2.79 -7.51
CA THR A 128 -5.28 -3.97 -8.38
C THR A 128 -4.93 -3.66 -9.84
N LYS A 129 -5.29 -2.48 -10.34
CA LYS A 129 -4.97 -2.06 -11.71
C LYS A 129 -3.48 -1.71 -11.90
N ILE A 130 -2.80 -1.21 -10.87
CA ILE A 130 -1.35 -0.92 -10.92
C ILE A 130 -0.55 -2.23 -10.84
N CYS A 131 -1.03 -3.21 -10.08
CA CYS A 131 -0.39 -4.52 -9.93
C CYS A 131 -0.49 -5.43 -11.17
N THR A 132 -0.98 -4.93 -12.32
CA THR A 132 -0.92 -5.64 -13.61
C THR A 132 0.36 -5.33 -14.39
N LEU A 133 1.19 -4.42 -13.89
CA LEU A 133 2.46 -4.05 -14.52
C LEU A 133 3.49 -5.20 -14.46
N PRO A 134 4.46 -5.24 -15.39
CA PRO A 134 5.59 -6.16 -15.30
C PRO A 134 6.39 -5.94 -14.01
N GLN A 135 6.95 -7.04 -13.48
CA GLN A 135 7.74 -7.03 -12.24
C GLN A 135 8.90 -6.03 -12.29
N ASP A 136 9.59 -5.91 -13.43
CA ASP A 136 10.77 -5.05 -13.61
C ASP A 136 10.46 -3.57 -13.36
N ILE A 137 9.27 -3.13 -13.77
CA ILE A 137 8.81 -1.73 -13.59
C ILE A 137 8.38 -1.50 -12.14
N MET A 138 7.79 -2.52 -11.51
CA MET A 138 7.27 -2.42 -10.14
C MET A 138 8.37 -2.50 -9.08
N ASN A 139 9.43 -3.28 -9.34
CA ASN A 139 10.53 -3.56 -8.42
C ASN A 139 11.07 -2.32 -7.67
N PRO A 140 11.47 -1.20 -8.33
CA PRO A 140 12.03 -0.03 -7.64
C PRO A 140 11.05 0.65 -6.67
N HIS A 141 9.74 0.43 -6.84
CA HIS A 141 8.71 1.02 -5.98
C HIS A 141 8.09 0.03 -4.99
N PHE A 142 8.43 -1.26 -5.11
CA PHE A 142 7.78 -2.33 -4.38
C PHE A 142 8.00 -2.23 -2.87
N ALA A 143 9.24 -1.95 -2.45
CA ALA A 143 9.59 -1.78 -1.04
C ALA A 143 8.72 -0.70 -0.35
N LEU A 144 8.48 0.43 -1.03
CA LEU A 144 7.65 1.51 -0.51
C LEU A 144 6.18 1.10 -0.38
N LEU A 145 5.66 0.37 -1.38
CA LEU A 145 4.29 -0.13 -1.35
C LEU A 145 4.10 -1.15 -0.21
N ILE A 146 5.03 -2.10 -0.06
CA ILE A 146 4.99 -3.11 0.99
C ILE A 146 5.12 -2.46 2.37
N ALA A 147 6.06 -1.55 2.59
CA ALA A 147 6.22 -0.86 3.88
C ALA A 147 4.92 -0.16 4.34
N HIS A 148 4.24 0.55 3.44
CA HIS A 148 2.96 1.17 3.75
C HIS A 148 1.81 0.17 3.93
N THR A 149 1.84 -0.95 3.22
CA THR A 149 0.88 -2.05 3.37
C THR A 149 1.05 -2.74 4.72
N LEU A 150 2.27 -3.08 5.13
CA LEU A 150 2.57 -3.66 6.44
C LEU A 150 2.20 -2.71 7.58
N ARG A 151 2.43 -1.41 7.42
CA ARG A 151 1.94 -0.40 8.36
C ARG A 151 0.41 -0.41 8.49
N ALA A 152 -0.31 -0.60 7.39
CA ALA A 152 -1.76 -0.74 7.43
C ALA A 152 -2.22 -2.04 8.09
N LEU A 153 -1.50 -3.16 7.94
CA LEU A 153 -1.75 -4.41 8.68
C LEU A 153 -1.61 -4.23 10.19
N ALA A 154 -0.70 -3.37 10.63
CA ALA A 154 -0.45 -3.04 12.03
C ALA A 154 -1.37 -1.94 12.60
N ASN A 155 -2.32 -1.41 11.82
CA ASN A 155 -3.21 -0.35 12.27
C ASN A 155 -4.19 -0.86 13.35
N MET A 156 -4.61 0.00 14.27
CA MET A 156 -5.62 -0.31 15.30
C MET A 156 -7.03 -0.55 14.70
N ALA A 157 -7.35 0.04 13.54
CA ALA A 157 -8.65 -0.09 12.91
C ALA A 157 -8.73 -1.35 12.03
N ASN A 158 -9.59 -2.31 12.39
CA ASN A 158 -9.80 -3.56 11.65
C ASN A 158 -10.10 -3.34 10.16
N ASP A 159 -10.85 -2.28 9.85
CA ASP A 159 -11.15 -1.87 8.49
C ASP A 159 -9.93 -1.54 7.64
N VAL A 160 -8.93 -0.90 8.24
CA VAL A 160 -7.67 -0.53 7.58
C VAL A 160 -6.76 -1.76 7.51
N ARG A 161 -6.72 -2.57 8.57
CA ARG A 161 -6.00 -3.85 8.57
C ARG A 161 -6.45 -4.76 7.43
N MET A 162 -7.76 -4.85 7.19
CA MET A 162 -8.32 -5.65 6.10
C MET A 162 -8.05 -5.10 4.71
N LEU A 163 -7.98 -3.77 4.56
CA LEU A 163 -7.49 -3.17 3.33
C LEU A 163 -6.02 -3.55 3.10
N GLY A 164 -5.18 -3.45 4.14
CA GLY A 164 -3.78 -3.86 4.09
C GLY A 164 -3.63 -5.33 3.69
N ALA A 165 -4.37 -6.24 4.33
CA ALA A 165 -4.38 -7.67 3.98
C ALA A 165 -4.84 -7.92 2.54
N SER A 166 -5.85 -7.19 2.07
CA SER A 166 -6.33 -7.29 0.68
C SER A 166 -5.28 -6.82 -0.34
N ILE A 167 -4.59 -5.72 -0.03
CA ILE A 167 -3.51 -5.18 -0.89
C ILE A 167 -2.31 -6.13 -0.88
N LEU A 168 -1.95 -6.68 0.28
CA LEU A 168 -0.89 -7.67 0.39
C LEU A 168 -1.23 -8.93 -0.40
N LYS A 169 -2.48 -9.42 -0.34
CA LYS A 169 -2.96 -10.52 -1.19
C LYS A 169 -2.76 -10.23 -2.68
N ILE A 170 -3.11 -9.01 -3.13
CA ILE A 170 -2.89 -8.59 -4.53
C ILE A 170 -1.40 -8.62 -4.87
N CYS A 171 -0.53 -8.13 -3.98
CA CYS A 171 0.92 -8.16 -4.19
C CYS A 171 1.46 -9.59 -4.29
N ILE A 172 1.03 -10.49 -3.39
CA ILE A 172 1.43 -11.91 -3.39
C ILE A 172 1.02 -12.60 -4.69
N LEU A 173 -0.18 -12.32 -5.18
CA LEU A 173 -0.70 -12.88 -6.43
C LEU A 173 -0.01 -12.34 -7.68
N SER A 174 0.40 -11.08 -7.66
CA SER A 174 0.96 -10.40 -8.84
C SER A 174 2.48 -10.52 -8.91
N TYR A 175 3.16 -10.53 -7.76
CA TYR A 175 4.62 -10.46 -7.64
C TYR A 175 5.15 -11.42 -6.56
N PRO A 176 4.97 -12.74 -6.71
CA PRO A 176 5.37 -13.72 -5.70
C PRO A 176 6.87 -13.66 -5.39
N GLU A 177 7.74 -13.48 -6.40
CA GLU A 177 9.20 -13.42 -6.19
C GLU A 177 9.62 -12.20 -5.36
N LEU A 178 9.06 -11.02 -5.64
CA LEU A 178 9.33 -9.82 -4.85
C LEU A 178 8.82 -9.97 -3.41
N CYS A 179 7.67 -10.59 -3.21
CA CYS A 179 7.14 -10.88 -1.88
C CYS A 179 8.05 -11.84 -1.09
N ARG A 180 8.64 -12.85 -1.73
CA ARG A 180 9.56 -13.78 -1.04
C ARG A 180 10.85 -13.11 -0.62
N GLY A 181 11.38 -12.17 -1.40
CA GLY A 181 12.58 -11.41 -1.05
C GLY A 181 12.39 -10.42 0.11
N CYS A 182 11.15 -10.13 0.50
CA CYS A 182 10.86 -9.20 1.59
C CYS A 182 10.72 -9.93 2.94
N GLU A 183 11.80 -9.96 3.72
CA GLU A 183 11.85 -10.60 5.05
C GLU A 183 10.76 -10.11 6.01
N GLU A 184 10.39 -8.84 5.94
CA GLU A 184 9.43 -8.18 6.84
C GLU A 184 7.99 -8.67 6.68
N ILE A 185 7.65 -9.27 5.54
CA ILE A 185 6.27 -9.70 5.26
C ILE A 185 5.86 -10.82 6.22
N TYR A 186 6.73 -11.82 6.40
CA TYR A 186 6.41 -12.97 7.24
C TYR A 186 6.11 -12.60 8.71
N PRO A 187 7.03 -11.95 9.46
CA PRO A 187 6.79 -11.61 10.87
C PRO A 187 5.60 -10.66 11.03
N SER A 188 5.40 -9.73 10.08
CA SER A 188 4.26 -8.81 10.10
C SER A 188 2.92 -9.54 9.97
N VAL A 189 2.82 -10.52 9.07
CA VAL A 189 1.60 -11.32 8.90
C VAL A 189 1.37 -12.22 10.09
N VAL A 190 2.40 -12.89 10.61
CA VAL A 190 2.28 -13.72 11.82
C VAL A 190 1.78 -12.89 13.01
N ARG A 191 2.35 -11.70 13.23
CA ARG A 191 1.88 -10.75 14.27
C ARG A 191 0.44 -10.32 14.05
N PHE A 192 0.04 -10.09 12.79
CA PHE A 192 -1.32 -9.73 12.44
C PHE A 192 -2.32 -10.86 12.75
N LEU A 193 -1.94 -12.12 12.51
CA LEU A 193 -2.75 -13.31 12.82
C LEU A 193 -2.83 -13.59 14.32
N ALA A 194 -1.72 -13.42 15.05
CA ALA A 194 -1.65 -13.57 16.50
C ALA A 194 -2.33 -12.43 17.30
N SER A 195 -2.92 -11.45 16.62
CA SER A 195 -3.67 -10.38 17.27
C SER A 195 -4.92 -10.91 17.99
N HIS A 196 -5.27 -10.34 19.14
CA HIS A 196 -6.39 -10.73 19.99
C HIS A 196 -7.78 -10.67 19.30
N SER A 197 -7.89 -9.95 18.18
CA SER A 197 -9.12 -9.88 17.38
C SER A 197 -8.79 -9.96 15.90
N PRO A 198 -8.54 -11.16 15.36
CA PRO A 198 -8.33 -11.33 13.94
C PRO A 198 -9.67 -11.18 13.20
N PRO A 199 -9.70 -10.41 12.09
CA PRO A 199 -10.90 -10.15 11.31
C PRO A 199 -11.32 -11.36 10.43
N TRP A 200 -11.54 -12.52 11.04
CA TRP A 200 -11.78 -13.79 10.35
C TRP A 200 -13.10 -13.80 9.54
N ASN A 201 -14.07 -12.98 9.94
CA ASN A 201 -15.38 -12.85 9.29
C ASN A 201 -15.36 -11.93 8.06
N PHE A 202 -14.24 -11.25 7.77
CA PHE A 202 -14.16 -10.37 6.61
C PHE A 202 -13.99 -11.16 5.31
N PRO A 203 -14.69 -10.77 4.23
CA PRO A 203 -14.57 -11.41 2.93
C PRO A 203 -13.12 -11.44 2.44
N GLY A 204 -12.65 -12.61 2.00
CA GLY A 204 -11.31 -12.79 1.44
C GLY A 204 -10.17 -12.91 2.47
N PHE A 205 -10.46 -12.85 3.78
CA PHE A 205 -9.44 -13.03 4.83
C PHE A 205 -8.81 -14.43 4.81
N LEU A 206 -9.64 -15.49 4.77
CA LEU A 206 -9.13 -16.86 4.72
C LEU A 206 -8.41 -17.16 3.40
N GLU A 207 -8.91 -16.61 2.29
CA GLU A 207 -8.21 -16.69 1.01
C GLU A 207 -6.83 -16.03 1.11
N PHE A 208 -6.70 -14.86 1.74
CA PHE A 208 -5.41 -14.23 1.98
C PHE A 208 -4.45 -15.14 2.75
N ILE A 209 -4.90 -15.80 3.83
CA ILE A 209 -4.08 -16.75 4.58
C ILE A 209 -3.63 -17.91 3.70
N ALA A 210 -4.53 -18.49 2.91
CA ALA A 210 -4.19 -19.59 2.00
C ALA A 210 -3.09 -19.19 1.00
N HIS A 211 -3.22 -18.02 0.36
CA HIS A 211 -2.21 -17.51 -0.58
C HIS A 211 -0.88 -17.16 0.11
N PHE A 212 -0.93 -16.66 1.34
CA PHE A 212 0.26 -16.38 2.14
C PHE A 212 1.02 -17.68 2.47
N ILE A 213 0.34 -18.75 2.86
CA ILE A 213 0.98 -20.04 3.11
C ILE A 213 1.52 -20.60 1.78
N GLN A 214 0.73 -20.54 0.71
CA GLN A 214 1.13 -21.01 -0.62
C GLN A 214 2.40 -20.32 -1.13
N LEU A 215 2.58 -19.03 -0.86
CA LEU A 215 3.76 -18.26 -1.25
C LEU A 215 5.06 -18.92 -0.76
N TYR A 216 5.06 -19.45 0.46
CA TYR A 216 6.22 -20.03 1.12
C TYR A 216 6.27 -21.56 1.08
N THR A 217 5.18 -22.24 0.69
CA THR A 217 5.18 -23.70 0.45
C THR A 217 5.57 -24.06 -0.97
N ALA A 218 5.31 -23.18 -1.94
CA ALA A 218 5.61 -23.36 -3.36
C ALA A 218 7.07 -23.81 -3.55
N LYS A 219 7.24 -24.92 -4.26
CA LYS A 219 8.53 -25.57 -4.49
C LYS A 219 9.47 -24.59 -5.19
N GLU A 220 10.66 -24.42 -4.66
CA GLU A 220 11.78 -23.91 -5.44
C GLU A 220 11.97 -24.84 -6.64
N GLU A 221 11.58 -24.41 -7.84
CA GLU A 221 12.29 -24.87 -9.02
C GLU A 221 13.67 -24.21 -8.94
N LYS A 222 14.58 -24.87 -8.22
CA LYS A 222 16.00 -24.52 -8.26
C LYS A 222 16.44 -24.69 -9.71
N LYS A 223 16.40 -23.61 -10.48
CA LYS A 223 17.06 -23.55 -11.77
C LYS A 223 18.56 -23.47 -11.49
N VAL A 224 19.14 -24.60 -11.10
CA VAL A 224 20.60 -24.74 -11.04
C VAL A 224 21.05 -24.82 -12.49
N GLU A 225 21.42 -23.69 -13.07
CA GLU A 225 22.16 -23.70 -14.33
C GLU A 225 23.55 -24.30 -14.04
N LEU A 226 23.67 -25.60 -14.29
CA LEU A 226 24.94 -26.30 -14.17
C LEU A 226 25.83 -25.89 -15.36
N ILE A 227 26.67 -24.87 -15.14
CA ILE A 227 27.66 -24.46 -16.13
C ILE A 227 28.86 -25.41 -16.00
N THR A 228 28.98 -26.36 -16.92
CA THR A 228 30.15 -27.25 -17.04
C THR A 228 31.14 -26.64 -18.03
N ALA A 229 32.38 -26.39 -17.59
CA ALA A 229 33.49 -26.10 -18.49
C ALA A 229 34.51 -27.23 -18.40
N THR A 230 34.99 -27.66 -19.57
CA THR A 230 36.01 -28.71 -19.67
C THR A 230 37.34 -28.05 -19.99
N LEU A 231 38.36 -28.35 -19.19
CA LEU A 231 39.73 -27.89 -19.38
C LEU A 231 40.56 -29.01 -20.00
N ASP A 232 41.06 -28.81 -21.22
CA ASP A 232 42.03 -29.71 -21.83
C ASP A 232 43.45 -29.19 -21.60
N PHE A 233 44.17 -29.83 -20.67
CA PHE A 233 45.53 -29.47 -20.27
C PHE A 233 46.57 -29.72 -21.36
N ARG A 234 46.33 -30.61 -22.32
CA ARG A 234 47.30 -30.89 -23.40
C ARG A 234 47.26 -29.82 -24.48
N GLN A 235 46.08 -29.28 -24.76
CA GLN A 235 45.87 -28.28 -25.80
C GLN A 235 45.89 -26.83 -25.28
N LYS A 236 45.97 -26.64 -23.95
CA LYS A 236 45.85 -25.34 -23.27
C LYS A 236 44.58 -24.57 -23.69
N GLN A 237 43.48 -25.28 -23.93
CA GLN A 237 42.21 -24.68 -24.34
C GLN A 237 41.14 -24.84 -23.26
N ILE A 238 40.33 -23.80 -23.10
CA ILE A 238 39.17 -23.75 -22.21
C ILE A 238 37.93 -23.74 -23.09
N SER A 239 37.00 -24.67 -22.87
CA SER A 239 35.80 -24.81 -23.71
C SER A 239 34.83 -23.63 -23.62
N ARG A 240 34.78 -22.94 -22.47
CA ARG A 240 33.90 -21.78 -22.23
C ARG A 240 34.45 -20.91 -21.10
N PHE A 241 34.39 -19.60 -21.28
CA PHE A 241 34.69 -18.63 -20.23
C PHE A 241 33.54 -18.63 -19.20
N ILE A 242 33.85 -18.86 -17.93
CA ILE A 242 32.89 -18.78 -16.82
C ILE A 242 33.11 -17.44 -16.14
N ASP A 243 32.13 -16.54 -16.26
CA ASP A 243 32.08 -15.32 -15.47
C ASP A 243 31.51 -15.64 -14.09
N LEU A 244 32.30 -15.40 -13.04
CA LEU A 244 31.95 -15.64 -11.64
C LEU A 244 31.52 -14.36 -10.91
N THR A 245 31.39 -13.25 -11.64
CA THR A 245 30.83 -12.03 -11.04
C THR A 245 29.40 -12.31 -10.56
N PRO A 246 29.04 -11.92 -9.32
CA PRO A 246 27.67 -12.09 -8.86
C PRO A 246 26.76 -11.34 -9.84
N SER A 247 25.85 -12.07 -10.47
CA SER A 247 24.84 -11.57 -11.40
C SER A 247 23.82 -10.67 -10.68
N GLY A 248 24.26 -9.52 -10.20
CA GLY A 248 23.45 -8.52 -9.53
C GLY A 248 23.76 -7.13 -10.07
N ASP A 249 22.71 -6.37 -10.38
CA ASP A 249 22.85 -4.97 -10.74
C ASP A 249 23.39 -4.20 -9.51
N PRO A 250 24.56 -3.55 -9.59
CA PRO A 250 25.16 -2.84 -8.45
C PRO A 250 24.30 -1.68 -7.92
N PHE A 251 23.23 -1.30 -8.63
CA PHE A 251 22.28 -0.26 -8.23
C PHE A 251 20.94 -0.78 -7.69
N THR A 252 20.78 -2.09 -7.43
CA THR A 252 19.65 -2.54 -6.59
C THR A 252 19.83 -2.01 -5.18
N LEU A 253 19.17 -0.89 -4.89
CA LEU A 253 19.05 -0.35 -3.54
C LEU A 253 18.28 -1.36 -2.67
N SER A 254 19.03 -2.21 -1.97
CA SER A 254 18.54 -3.08 -0.90
C SER A 254 18.00 -2.24 0.26
N VAL A 255 16.79 -1.70 0.11
CA VAL A 255 16.06 -1.01 1.19
C VAL A 255 15.22 -2.02 2.00
N VAL A 256 15.01 -3.24 1.48
CA VAL A 256 14.35 -4.34 2.20
C VAL A 256 14.96 -5.67 1.74
N GLY A 257 15.81 -6.27 2.57
CA GLY A 257 16.30 -7.65 2.43
C GLY A 257 17.28 -7.88 1.27
N ASP A 258 18.33 -8.65 1.53
CA ASP A 258 19.24 -9.11 0.49
C ASP A 258 18.49 -9.98 -0.53
N LEU A 259 18.19 -9.43 -1.71
CA LEU A 259 17.57 -10.16 -2.82
C LEU A 259 18.46 -11.30 -3.37
N HIS A 260 19.70 -11.43 -2.89
CA HIS A 260 20.70 -12.37 -3.39
C HIS A 260 21.13 -13.47 -2.42
N GLU A 261 20.87 -13.36 -1.13
CA GLU A 261 21.03 -14.54 -0.28
C GLU A 261 19.85 -15.47 -0.54
N ARG A 262 20.15 -16.73 -0.89
CA ARG A 262 19.17 -17.80 -1.03
C ARG A 262 18.46 -17.98 0.32
N GLN A 263 17.41 -17.20 0.54
CA GLN A 263 16.68 -17.21 1.79
C GLN A 263 15.92 -18.53 1.89
N ILE A 264 16.39 -19.38 2.79
CA ILE A 264 15.67 -20.55 3.27
C ILE A 264 14.25 -20.11 3.61
N SER A 265 13.24 -20.77 3.01
CA SER A 265 11.84 -20.40 3.23
C SER A 265 11.58 -20.27 4.73
N PRO A 266 10.91 -19.19 5.20
CA PRO A 266 10.55 -19.05 6.61
C PRO A 266 9.82 -20.28 7.16
N LEU A 267 9.09 -21.01 6.32
CA LEU A 267 8.42 -22.25 6.72
C LEU A 267 9.37 -23.40 7.01
N ASP A 268 10.61 -23.41 6.52
CA ASP A 268 11.61 -24.45 6.81
C ASP A 268 12.28 -24.27 8.19
N LYS A 269 12.13 -23.08 8.79
CA LYS A 269 12.56 -22.78 10.17
C LYS A 269 11.46 -23.21 11.14
N LYS A 270 11.80 -24.09 12.09
CA LYS A 270 10.83 -24.66 13.07
C LYS A 270 10.09 -23.55 13.85
N GLU A 271 10.84 -22.58 14.37
CA GLU A 271 10.30 -21.49 15.21
C GLU A 271 9.27 -20.63 14.47
N MET A 272 9.56 -20.30 13.21
CA MET A 272 8.68 -19.49 12.37
C MET A 272 7.38 -20.24 12.06
N LEU A 273 7.48 -21.54 11.70
CA LEU A 273 6.32 -22.38 11.47
C LEU A 273 5.43 -22.50 12.73
N LEU A 274 6.02 -22.67 13.90
CA LEU A 274 5.27 -22.72 15.17
C LEU A 274 4.55 -21.38 15.44
N ALA A 275 5.23 -20.24 15.28
CA ALA A 275 4.62 -18.93 15.46
C ALA A 275 3.43 -18.69 14.50
N LEU A 276 3.54 -19.17 13.26
CA LEU A 276 2.42 -19.14 12.31
C LEU A 276 1.25 -20.02 12.76
N LEU A 277 1.52 -21.23 13.25
CA LEU A 277 0.48 -22.14 13.75
C LEU A 277 -0.24 -21.58 14.99
N GLU A 278 0.50 -20.95 15.90
CA GLU A 278 -0.06 -20.24 17.05
C GLU A 278 -0.99 -19.10 16.59
N GLY A 279 -0.54 -18.25 15.66
CA GLY A 279 -1.33 -17.16 15.12
C GLY A 279 -2.62 -17.65 14.44
N ILE A 280 -2.54 -18.70 13.63
CA ILE A 280 -3.73 -19.28 12.99
C ILE A 280 -4.64 -19.95 14.04
N SER A 281 -4.10 -20.55 15.09
CA SER A 281 -4.90 -21.11 16.19
C SER A 281 -5.77 -20.04 16.86
N VAL A 282 -5.28 -18.82 17.05
CA VAL A 282 -6.07 -17.68 17.58
C VAL A 282 -7.24 -17.32 16.65
N VAL A 283 -6.98 -17.24 15.34
CA VAL A 283 -8.01 -17.04 14.30
C VAL A 283 -9.09 -18.11 14.39
N MET A 284 -8.67 -19.35 14.56
CA MET A 284 -9.56 -20.49 14.62
C MET A 284 -10.40 -20.51 15.91
N GLN A 285 -9.81 -20.24 17.07
CA GLN A 285 -10.53 -20.16 18.34
C GLN A 285 -11.59 -19.05 18.33
N THR A 286 -11.26 -17.89 17.77
CA THR A 286 -12.23 -16.77 17.63
C THR A 286 -13.35 -17.08 16.64
N ALA A 287 -13.05 -17.79 15.54
CA ALA A 287 -14.07 -18.28 14.61
C ALA A 287 -15.02 -19.29 15.27
N VAL A 288 -14.50 -20.24 16.07
CA VAL A 288 -15.32 -21.22 16.80
C VAL A 288 -16.20 -20.55 17.84
N ALA A 289 -15.65 -19.62 18.61
CA ALA A 289 -16.40 -18.87 19.62
C ALA A 289 -17.60 -18.13 19.00
N ASP A 290 -17.40 -17.44 17.87
CA ASP A 290 -18.48 -16.73 17.19
C ASP A 290 -19.45 -17.68 16.46
N ILE A 291 -19.00 -18.82 15.93
CA ILE A 291 -19.91 -19.84 15.38
C ILE A 291 -20.82 -20.39 16.48
N ASN A 292 -20.28 -20.68 17.66
CA ASN A 292 -21.08 -21.13 18.82
C ASN A 292 -22.00 -20.02 19.32
N PHE A 293 -21.58 -18.74 19.27
CA PHE A 293 -22.44 -17.60 19.60
C PHE A 293 -23.56 -17.40 18.56
N LYS A 294 -23.28 -17.51 17.27
CA LYS A 294 -24.31 -17.43 16.21
C LYS A 294 -25.25 -18.65 16.18
N GLN A 295 -24.93 -19.74 16.86
CA GLN A 295 -25.90 -20.81 17.12
C GLN A 295 -27.03 -20.35 18.05
N THR A 296 -26.82 -19.33 18.90
CA THR A 296 -27.88 -18.75 19.73
C THR A 296 -28.64 -17.63 19.02
N VAL A 297 -28.06 -17.00 17.99
CA VAL A 297 -28.70 -15.92 17.21
C VAL A 297 -28.61 -16.24 15.71
N SER A 298 -29.71 -16.78 15.17
CA SER A 298 -29.88 -17.26 13.79
C SER A 298 -29.46 -16.22 12.73
N GLN A 299 -28.24 -16.32 12.20
CA GLN A 299 -27.83 -15.60 10.98
C GLN A 299 -27.02 -16.51 10.05
N ARG A 300 -27.51 -16.66 8.81
CA ARG A 300 -26.98 -17.50 7.72
C ARG A 300 -26.58 -16.60 6.54
N SER A 301 -25.33 -16.64 6.07
CA SER A 301 -24.99 -16.23 4.68
C SER A 301 -23.55 -16.49 4.18
N THR A 302 -22.60 -16.99 4.99
CA THR A 302 -21.18 -17.08 4.55
C THR A 302 -20.54 -18.48 4.65
N GLU A 303 -21.33 -19.56 4.51
CA GLU A 303 -20.88 -20.92 4.90
C GLU A 303 -20.13 -21.71 3.82
N GLY A 304 -20.42 -21.51 2.53
CA GLY A 304 -19.82 -22.32 1.44
C GLY A 304 -18.34 -22.00 1.18
N ASN A 305 -17.96 -20.72 1.19
CA ASN A 305 -16.58 -20.30 0.91
C ASN A 305 -15.63 -20.56 2.11
N LEU A 306 -16.19 -20.62 3.33
CA LEU A 306 -15.43 -20.88 4.55
C LEU A 306 -14.82 -22.29 4.55
N LYS A 307 -15.60 -23.31 4.17
CA LYS A 307 -15.20 -24.72 4.20
C LYS A 307 -14.08 -25.01 3.19
N GLY A 308 -14.21 -24.49 1.97
CA GLY A 308 -13.19 -24.62 0.93
C GLY A 308 -11.87 -23.97 1.36
N SER A 309 -11.94 -22.71 1.81
CA SER A 309 -10.75 -21.97 2.24
C SER A 309 -10.05 -22.62 3.44
N LEU A 310 -10.80 -23.11 4.44
CA LEU A 310 -10.23 -23.82 5.59
C LEU A 310 -9.57 -25.15 5.18
N SER A 311 -10.20 -25.90 4.27
CA SER A 311 -9.61 -27.14 3.73
C SER A 311 -8.29 -26.86 3.02
N THR A 312 -8.22 -25.81 2.20
CA THR A 312 -7.00 -25.39 1.50
C THR A 312 -5.89 -25.00 2.48
N ILE A 313 -6.23 -24.25 3.54
CA ILE A 313 -5.27 -23.88 4.59
C ILE A 313 -4.72 -25.14 5.28
N CYS A 314 -5.60 -26.07 5.69
CA CYS A 314 -5.18 -27.34 6.31
C CYS A 314 -4.26 -28.16 5.39
N GLN A 315 -4.58 -28.22 4.09
CA GLN A 315 -3.77 -28.96 3.12
C GLN A 315 -2.36 -28.36 2.98
N HIS A 316 -2.24 -27.04 2.86
CA HIS A 316 -0.94 -26.39 2.75
C HIS A 316 -0.12 -26.48 4.05
N LEU A 317 -0.76 -26.41 5.21
CA LEU A 317 -0.08 -26.63 6.50
C LEU A 317 0.38 -28.07 6.66
N ALA A 318 -0.44 -29.05 6.27
CA ALA A 318 -0.06 -30.46 6.30
C ALA A 318 1.13 -30.75 5.38
N GLU A 319 1.19 -30.11 4.20
CA GLU A 319 2.35 -30.20 3.32
C GLU A 319 3.61 -29.61 3.97
N ALA A 320 3.50 -28.44 4.61
CA ALA A 320 4.61 -27.81 5.33
C ALA A 320 5.11 -28.67 6.50
N ILE A 321 4.21 -29.18 7.34
CA ILE A 321 4.55 -30.05 8.48
C ILE A 321 5.15 -31.38 7.99
N GLY A 322 4.62 -31.95 6.91
CA GLY A 322 5.15 -33.17 6.29
C GLY A 322 6.60 -33.03 5.82
N LYS A 323 7.02 -31.83 5.37
CA LYS A 323 8.43 -31.56 5.04
C LYS A 323 9.33 -31.64 6.30
N HIS A 324 8.88 -31.11 7.44
CA HIS A 324 9.62 -31.19 8.71
C HIS A 324 9.66 -32.61 9.29
N ALA A 325 8.58 -33.37 9.17
CA ALA A 325 8.52 -34.77 9.61
C ALA A 325 9.49 -35.66 8.82
N LYS A 326 9.58 -35.48 7.50
CA LYS A 326 10.57 -36.17 6.64
C LYS A 326 12.02 -35.76 6.95
N ALA A 327 12.22 -34.59 7.54
CA ALA A 327 13.52 -34.11 8.01
C ALA A 327 13.92 -34.61 9.41
N GLY A 328 13.15 -35.54 10.01
CA GLY A 328 13.49 -36.21 11.27
C GLY A 328 13.28 -35.38 12.54
N ARG A 329 12.45 -34.33 12.52
CA ARG A 329 12.19 -33.45 13.67
C ARG A 329 10.95 -33.90 14.46
N SER A 330 10.97 -33.75 15.79
CA SER A 330 9.88 -34.16 16.70
C SER A 330 8.52 -33.53 16.31
N ILE A 331 7.48 -34.36 16.28
CA ILE A 331 6.15 -34.06 15.72
C ILE A 331 5.12 -33.71 16.81
N GLU A 332 5.40 -34.00 18.08
CA GLU A 332 4.46 -33.91 19.20
C GLU A 332 3.84 -32.50 19.37
N GLU A 333 4.63 -31.44 19.19
CA GLU A 333 4.15 -30.05 19.26
C GLU A 333 3.16 -29.71 18.13
N PHE A 334 3.30 -30.34 16.96
CA PHE A 334 2.43 -30.12 15.81
C PHE A 334 1.10 -30.89 15.93
N GLU A 335 1.09 -32.03 16.61
CA GLU A 335 -0.11 -32.86 16.81
C GLU A 335 -1.21 -32.13 17.58
N LYS A 336 -0.84 -31.39 18.64
CA LYS A 336 -1.79 -30.59 19.43
C LYS A 336 -2.53 -29.56 18.59
N HIS A 337 -1.85 -28.91 17.64
CA HIS A 337 -2.48 -27.98 16.71
C HIS A 337 -3.36 -28.73 15.70
N MET A 338 -2.90 -29.87 15.16
CA MET A 338 -3.67 -30.71 14.23
C MET A 338 -4.98 -31.25 14.85
N GLU A 339 -4.98 -31.64 16.11
CA GLU A 339 -6.21 -32.05 16.82
C GLU A 339 -7.23 -30.90 16.89
N LEU A 340 -6.78 -29.68 17.17
CA LEU A 340 -7.62 -28.49 17.18
C LEU A 340 -8.22 -28.25 15.78
N TRP A 341 -7.44 -28.44 14.72
CA TRP A 341 -7.93 -28.36 13.33
C TRP A 341 -8.96 -29.45 13.00
N GLN A 342 -8.73 -30.70 13.39
CA GLN A 342 -9.69 -31.79 13.19
C GLN A 342 -10.99 -31.55 13.95
N ARG A 343 -10.92 -31.00 15.17
CA ARG A 343 -12.10 -30.64 15.97
C ARG A 343 -12.92 -29.53 15.31
N ILE A 344 -12.26 -28.58 14.65
CA ILE A 344 -12.96 -27.51 13.91
C ILE A 344 -13.60 -28.06 12.64
N ALA A 345 -12.88 -28.88 11.87
CA ALA A 345 -13.41 -29.52 10.67
C ALA A 345 -14.65 -30.37 10.98
N THR A 346 -14.62 -31.11 12.10
CA THR A 346 -15.77 -31.91 12.57
C THR A 346 -16.93 -31.04 13.08
N LEU A 347 -16.68 -29.91 13.75
CA LEU A 347 -17.73 -28.96 14.13
C LEU A 347 -18.42 -28.34 12.91
N ILE A 348 -17.65 -27.99 11.88
CA ILE A 348 -18.19 -27.50 10.61
C ILE A 348 -19.02 -28.59 9.91
N ALA A 349 -18.52 -29.82 9.85
CA ALA A 349 -19.24 -30.95 9.25
C ALA A 349 -20.51 -31.34 10.01
N LYS A 350 -20.51 -31.31 11.36
CA LYS A 350 -21.69 -31.56 12.20
C LYS A 350 -22.77 -30.48 12.04
N LYS A 351 -22.39 -29.23 11.75
CA LYS A 351 -23.31 -28.14 11.43
C LYS A 351 -24.06 -28.41 10.12
N ASP A 352 -23.38 -28.97 9.12
CA ASP A 352 -23.97 -29.35 7.82
C ASP A 352 -24.97 -30.51 7.97
N ALA A 353 -24.68 -31.52 8.79
CA ALA A 353 -25.57 -32.65 9.03
C ALA A 353 -26.90 -32.29 9.73
N ARG A 354 -26.97 -31.13 10.40
CA ARG A 354 -28.20 -30.59 11.00
C ARG A 354 -29.01 -29.69 10.05
N ARG A 355 -28.59 -29.53 8.78
CA ARG A 355 -29.44 -28.89 7.75
C ARG A 355 -30.49 -29.90 7.28
N PRO A 356 -31.80 -29.71 7.55
CA PRO A 356 -32.81 -30.42 6.77
C PRO A 356 -32.72 -29.94 5.32
N ALA A 357 -32.72 -30.88 4.38
CA ALA A 357 -32.83 -30.59 2.96
C ALA A 357 -34.05 -29.69 2.74
N LYS A 358 -33.83 -28.53 2.13
CA LYS A 358 -34.89 -27.68 1.57
C LYS A 358 -34.67 -27.56 0.08
#